data_AF-A0A8X6YZ59-F1
#
_entry.id   AF-A0A8X6YZ59-F1
#
_cell.length_a   1.000
_cell.length_b   1.000
_cell.length_c   1.000
_cell.angle_alpha   90.00
_cell.angle_beta   90.00
_cell.angle_gamma   90.00
#
_symmetry.space_group_name_H-M   'P 1'
#
loop_
_entity.id
_entity.type
_entity.pdbx_description
1 polymer ?
#
loop_
_entity_poly.entity_id
_entity_poly.type
_entity_poly.pdbx_seq_one_letter_code
_entity_poly.pdbx_strand_id
1 'polypeptide(L)'
;MRNDTRDFLYPTILPSRHPVVEKIIRNRHEKLNHAGIQIVMCNLREFWILKYRKTVRNVIITCVRCRRFNLRPKPIVEAPFSEDRVKEAAVFEVVGIDYADPLILKDSKKA
;
A
#
# COMPACT_ATOMS: atom_id res chain seq x y z
N MET A 1 -30.39 -5.58 -27.73
CA MET A 1 -30.26 -6.51 -26.59
C MET A 1 -28.80 -6.58 -26.19
N ARG A 2 -28.47 -6.70 -24.89
CA ARG A 2 -27.07 -6.92 -24.47
C ARG A 2 -26.62 -8.29 -24.97
N ASN A 3 -25.55 -8.34 -25.75
CA ASN A 3 -24.90 -9.59 -26.15
C ASN A 3 -23.93 -9.99 -25.04
N ASP A 4 -24.47 -10.64 -24.00
CA ASP A 4 -23.67 -11.15 -22.90
C ASP A 4 -22.93 -12.42 -23.32
N THR A 5 -21.69 -12.59 -22.85
CA THR A 5 -20.89 -13.78 -23.14
C THR A 5 -21.46 -15.01 -22.45
N ARG A 6 -21.23 -16.21 -23.03
CA ARG A 6 -21.73 -17.47 -22.46
C ARG A 6 -21.28 -17.67 -21.01
N ASP A 7 -20.04 -17.31 -20.69
CA ASP A 7 -19.47 -17.44 -19.34
C ASP A 7 -20.09 -16.46 -18.34
N PHE A 8 -20.63 -15.33 -18.82
CA PHE A 8 -21.38 -14.40 -17.99
C PHE A 8 -22.78 -14.94 -17.65
N LEU A 9 -23.43 -15.60 -18.62
CA LEU A 9 -24.74 -16.23 -18.45
C LEU A 9 -24.66 -17.50 -17.61
N TYR A 10 -23.57 -18.25 -17.74
CA TYR A 10 -23.34 -19.55 -17.10
C TYR A 10 -21.99 -19.57 -16.39
N PRO A 11 -21.85 -18.82 -15.28
CA PRO A 11 -20.57 -18.66 -14.60
C PRO A 11 -20.10 -19.97 -13.96
N THR A 12 -18.80 -20.26 -14.12
CA THR A 12 -18.19 -21.44 -13.48
C THR A 12 -18.05 -21.21 -11.98
N ILE A 13 -18.50 -22.17 -11.17
CA ILE A 13 -18.39 -22.10 -9.71
C ILE A 13 -16.95 -22.40 -9.28
N LEU A 14 -16.36 -21.48 -8.52
CA LEU A 14 -15.00 -21.60 -8.03
C LEU A 14 -14.95 -21.61 -6.49
N PRO A 15 -14.19 -22.53 -5.89
CA PRO A 15 -14.02 -22.58 -4.44
C PRO A 15 -13.28 -21.35 -3.90
N SER A 16 -13.69 -20.85 -2.75
CA SER A 16 -13.12 -19.62 -2.16
C SER A 16 -11.63 -19.71 -1.79
N ARG A 17 -11.16 -20.91 -1.46
CA ARG A 17 -9.80 -21.18 -0.97
C ARG A 17 -9.11 -22.14 -1.93
N HIS A 18 -8.70 -21.62 -3.07
CA HIS A 18 -7.94 -22.39 -4.04
C HIS A 18 -6.87 -21.51 -4.69
N PRO A 19 -5.63 -22.00 -4.88
CA PRO A 19 -4.52 -21.21 -5.42
C PRO A 19 -4.82 -20.61 -6.81
N VAL A 20 -5.59 -21.32 -7.63
CA VAL A 20 -5.99 -20.82 -8.96
C VAL A 20 -6.89 -19.59 -8.85
N VAL A 21 -7.82 -19.58 -7.89
CA VAL A 21 -8.73 -18.43 -7.67
C VAL A 21 -7.95 -17.21 -7.22
N GLU A 22 -6.97 -17.39 -6.33
CA GLU A 22 -6.08 -16.32 -5.93
C GLU A 22 -5.31 -15.75 -7.14
N LYS A 23 -4.72 -16.62 -7.98
CA LYS A 23 -3.99 -16.21 -9.18
C LYS A 23 -4.89 -15.48 -10.18
N ILE A 24 -6.13 -15.94 -10.40
CA ILE A 24 -7.10 -15.27 -11.28
C ILE A 24 -7.39 -13.86 -10.78
N ILE A 25 -7.72 -13.72 -9.49
CA ILE A 25 -8.03 -12.43 -8.88
C ILE A 25 -6.82 -11.50 -8.95
N ARG A 26 -5.63 -12.00 -8.62
CA ARG A 26 -4.38 -11.23 -8.66
C ARG A 26 -4.05 -10.76 -10.07
N ASN A 27 -4.16 -11.64 -11.06
CA ASN A 27 -3.95 -11.29 -12.47
C ASN A 27 -4.93 -10.22 -12.95
N ARG A 28 -6.21 -10.32 -12.59
CA ARG A 28 -7.21 -9.30 -12.98
C ARG A 28 -6.95 -7.98 -12.26
N HIS A 29 -6.59 -8.00 -10.99
CA HIS A 29 -6.22 -6.81 -10.23
C HIS A 29 -5.00 -6.08 -10.85
N GLU A 30 -3.97 -6.83 -11.26
CA GLU A 30 -2.78 -6.28 -11.92
C GLU A 30 -3.08 -5.76 -13.33
N LYS A 31 -3.83 -6.51 -14.16
CA LYS A 31 -4.26 -6.07 -15.49
C LYS A 31 -5.12 -4.81 -15.48
N LEU A 32 -5.90 -4.62 -14.42
CA LEU A 32 -6.71 -3.41 -14.20
C LEU A 32 -5.94 -2.32 -13.45
N ASN A 33 -4.61 -2.31 -13.52
CA ASN A 33 -3.76 -1.28 -12.90
C ASN A 33 -4.03 -1.08 -11.40
N HIS A 34 -4.11 -2.18 -10.65
CA HIS A 34 -4.37 -2.17 -9.22
C HIS A 34 -5.73 -1.59 -8.81
N ALA A 35 -6.75 -1.77 -9.66
CA ALA A 35 -8.10 -1.31 -9.37
C ALA A 35 -8.66 -1.86 -8.04
N GLY A 36 -9.58 -1.08 -7.46
CA GLY A 36 -10.24 -1.41 -6.20
C GLY A 36 -11.15 -2.64 -6.30
N ILE A 37 -11.56 -3.14 -5.12
CA ILE A 37 -12.33 -4.38 -4.96
C ILE A 37 -13.57 -4.41 -5.86
N GLN A 38 -14.34 -3.32 -5.94
CA GLN A 38 -15.58 -3.28 -6.70
C GLN A 38 -15.35 -3.46 -8.20
N ILE A 39 -14.30 -2.83 -8.76
CA ILE A 39 -13.99 -2.89 -10.19
C ILE A 39 -13.52 -4.30 -10.55
N VAL A 40 -12.64 -4.89 -9.73
CA VAL A 40 -12.18 -6.27 -9.90
C VAL A 40 -13.36 -7.25 -9.81
N MET A 41 -14.29 -7.03 -8.87
CA MET A 41 -15.50 -7.84 -8.75
C MET A 41 -16.45 -7.69 -9.95
N CYS A 42 -16.54 -6.52 -10.56
CA CYS A 42 -17.33 -6.36 -11.78
C CYS A 42 -16.68 -7.07 -12.97
N ASN A 43 -15.35 -7.09 -13.02
CA ASN A 43 -14.59 -7.71 -14.10
C ASN A 43 -14.55 -9.24 -14.03
N LEU A 44 -14.68 -9.83 -12.84
CA LEU A 44 -14.66 -11.29 -12.63
C LEU A 44 -16.07 -11.92 -12.60
N ARG A 45 -17.09 -11.24 -13.15
CA ARG A 45 -18.48 -11.73 -13.15
C ARG A 45 -18.71 -13.00 -13.97
N GLU A 46 -17.76 -13.36 -14.83
CA GLU A 46 -17.69 -14.65 -15.54
C GLU A 46 -17.47 -15.86 -14.60
N PHE A 47 -17.14 -15.61 -13.32
CA PHE A 47 -16.95 -16.64 -12.31
C PHE A 47 -17.89 -16.48 -11.10
N TRP A 48 -18.41 -17.61 -10.62
CA TRP A 48 -19.14 -17.67 -9.36
C TRP A 48 -18.19 -18.09 -8.23
N ILE A 49 -17.44 -17.14 -7.69
CA ILE A 49 -16.48 -17.41 -6.62
C ILE A 49 -17.21 -17.46 -5.27
N LEU A 50 -17.08 -18.57 -4.54
CA LEU A 50 -17.63 -18.66 -3.18
C LEU A 50 -17.01 -17.60 -2.27
N LYS A 51 -17.82 -16.98 -1.40
CA LYS A 51 -17.41 -15.87 -0.51
C LYS A 51 -16.75 -14.72 -1.30
N TYR A 52 -17.24 -14.45 -2.51
CA TYR A 52 -16.63 -13.60 -3.53
C TYR A 52 -15.91 -12.35 -3.02
N ARG A 53 -16.64 -11.45 -2.35
CA ARG A 53 -16.09 -10.19 -1.84
C ARG A 53 -14.96 -10.40 -0.82
N LYS A 54 -15.10 -11.41 0.05
CA LYS A 54 -14.07 -11.75 1.06
C LYS A 54 -12.82 -12.27 0.37
N THR A 55 -12.98 -13.17 -0.60
CA THR A 55 -11.88 -13.74 -1.38
C THR A 55 -11.12 -12.65 -2.15
N VAL A 56 -11.83 -11.80 -2.90
CA VAL A 56 -11.23 -10.69 -3.66
C VAL A 56 -10.52 -9.69 -2.73
N ARG A 57 -11.16 -9.30 -1.63
CA ARG A 57 -10.56 -8.40 -0.64
C ARG A 57 -9.24 -8.97 -0.08
N ASN A 58 -9.21 -10.25 0.28
CA ASN A 58 -8.02 -10.87 0.84
C ASN A 58 -6.83 -10.78 -0.13
N VAL A 59 -7.04 -11.10 -1.41
CA VAL A 59 -5.99 -11.01 -2.43
C VAL A 59 -5.49 -9.57 -2.57
N ILE A 60 -6.40 -8.60 -2.68
CA ILE A 60 -6.04 -7.18 -2.88
C ILE A 60 -5.29 -6.60 -1.66
N ILE A 61 -5.70 -6.92 -0.43
CA ILE A 61 -5.00 -6.45 0.79
C ILE A 61 -3.57 -7.00 0.87
N THR A 62 -3.33 -8.21 0.37
CA THR A 62 -1.98 -8.82 0.32
C THR A 62 -1.13 -8.33 -0.85
N CYS A 63 -1.67 -7.51 -1.75
CA CYS A 63 -0.88 -6.94 -2.85
C CYS A 63 0.16 -5.96 -2.29
N VAL A 64 1.45 -6.25 -2.50
CA VAL A 64 2.56 -5.44 -1.99
C VAL A 64 2.50 -4.00 -2.50
N ARG A 65 2.16 -3.81 -3.77
CA ARG A 65 2.07 -2.48 -4.40
C ARG A 65 0.94 -1.67 -3.79
N CYS A 66 -0.27 -2.22 -3.73
CA CYS A 66 -1.40 -1.56 -3.06
C CYS A 66 -1.12 -1.30 -1.59
N ARG A 67 -0.50 -2.24 -0.88
CA ARG A 67 -0.13 -2.03 0.51
C ARG A 67 0.82 -0.84 0.63
N ARG A 68 1.89 -0.78 -0.14
CA ARG A 68 2.84 0.33 -0.12
C ARG A 68 2.17 1.69 -0.33
N PHE A 69 1.25 1.81 -1.30
CA PHE A 69 0.63 3.09 -1.66
C PHE A 69 -0.61 3.45 -0.82
N ASN A 70 -1.29 2.47 -0.22
CA ASN A 70 -2.50 2.70 0.60
C ASN A 70 -2.22 2.64 2.10
N LEU A 71 -1.00 2.33 2.52
CA LEU A 71 -0.61 2.36 3.93
C LEU A 71 -0.82 3.77 4.48
N ARG A 72 -1.68 3.88 5.48
CA ARG A 72 -1.79 5.12 6.26
C ARG A 72 -0.59 5.23 7.19
N PRO A 73 -0.07 6.45 7.44
CA PRO A 73 0.89 6.65 8.52
C PRO A 73 0.29 6.07 9.79
N LYS A 74 1.06 5.24 10.50
CA LYS A 74 0.69 4.89 11.86
C LYS A 74 0.76 6.17 12.69
N PRO A 75 -0.15 6.39 13.64
CA PRO A 75 0.03 7.44 14.63
C PRO A 75 1.38 7.19 15.30
N ILE A 76 2.28 8.15 15.14
CA ILE A 76 3.58 8.13 15.79
C ILE A 76 3.29 8.53 17.23
N VAL A 77 3.71 7.71 18.20
CA VAL A 77 3.81 8.19 19.58
C VAL A 77 5.00 9.14 19.56
N GLU A 78 4.73 10.44 19.71
CA GLU A 78 5.79 11.44 19.79
C GLU A 78 6.68 11.08 20.99
N ALA A 79 7.97 10.88 20.71
CA ALA A 79 8.93 10.76 21.80
C ALA A 79 8.96 12.10 22.55
N PRO A 80 9.04 12.09 23.89
CA PRO A 80 9.20 13.33 24.64
C PRO A 80 10.47 14.04 24.15
N PHE A 81 10.36 15.35 23.93
CA PHE A 81 11.54 16.18 23.67
C PHE A 81 12.52 16.07 24.84
N SER A 82 13.83 16.22 24.57
CA SER A 82 14.83 16.32 25.63
C SER A 82 14.52 17.53 26.51
N GLU A 83 14.76 17.43 27.82
CA GLU A 83 14.44 18.50 28.76
C GLU A 83 15.10 19.84 28.36
N ASP A 84 16.32 19.79 27.84
CA ASP A 84 17.07 20.96 27.34
C ASP A 84 16.38 21.70 26.18
N ARG A 85 15.40 21.08 25.52
CA ARG A 85 14.61 21.70 24.44
C ARG A 85 13.29 22.32 24.93
N VAL A 86 12.88 22.04 26.16
CA VAL A 86 11.54 22.39 26.67
C VAL A 86 11.62 23.27 27.91
N LYS A 87 12.67 23.15 28.71
CA LYS A 87 12.89 23.96 29.91
C LYS A 87 13.36 25.36 29.53
N GLU A 88 13.00 26.33 30.37
CA GLU A 88 13.59 27.66 30.33
C GLU A 88 15.09 27.54 30.62
N ALA A 89 15.90 28.22 29.83
CA ALA A 89 17.35 28.22 29.93
C ALA A 89 17.86 29.67 29.85
N ALA A 90 18.89 29.97 30.64
CA ALA A 90 19.60 31.22 30.56
C ALA A 90 20.34 31.36 29.22
N VAL A 91 20.74 32.59 28.88
CA VAL A 91 21.48 32.86 27.65
C VAL A 91 22.77 32.03 27.64
N PHE A 92 22.99 31.25 26.58
CA PHE A 92 24.11 30.32 26.40
C PHE A 92 24.15 29.08 27.31
N GLU A 93 23.09 28.78 28.08
CA GLU A 93 23.03 27.57 28.92
C GLU A 93 22.88 26.28 28.11
N VAL A 94 22.10 26.32 27.02
CA VAL A 94 21.91 25.20 26.10
C VAL A 94 22.37 25.61 24.70
N VAL A 95 23.34 24.88 24.14
CA VAL A 95 23.89 25.11 22.79
C VAL A 95 23.72 23.86 21.94
N GLY A 96 22.99 23.97 20.84
CA GLY A 96 22.92 22.93 19.81
C GLY A 96 24.08 23.09 18.83
N ILE A 97 24.88 22.03 18.67
CA ILE A 97 25.92 21.96 17.64
C ILE A 97 25.45 20.97 16.59
N ASP A 98 25.38 21.41 15.33
CA ASP A 98 25.11 20.55 14.18
C ASP A 98 26.22 20.75 13.15
N TYR A 99 26.65 19.65 12.55
CA TYR A 99 27.67 19.70 11.50
C TYR A 99 26.97 19.54 10.16
N ALA A 100 27.27 20.44 9.22
CA ALA A 100 26.91 20.21 7.84
C ALA A 100 27.61 18.95 7.30
N ASP A 101 26.96 18.27 6.36
CA ASP A 101 27.57 17.22 5.55
C ASP A 101 28.83 17.76 4.83
N PRO A 102 29.72 16.91 4.25
CA PRO A 102 30.99 17.34 3.67
C PRO A 102 30.87 18.57 2.78
N LEU A 103 31.46 19.67 3.23
CA LEU A 103 31.65 20.85 2.40
C LEU A 103 32.75 20.51 1.40
N ILE A 104 32.38 20.42 0.12
CA ILE A 104 33.32 20.13 -0.95
C ILE A 104 33.84 21.46 -1.50
N LEU A 105 35.15 21.67 -1.38
CA LEU A 105 35.85 22.82 -1.94
C LEU A 105 35.93 22.72 -3.47
N LYS A 106 36.20 23.84 -4.15
CA LYS A 106 36.31 23.88 -5.63
C LYS A 106 37.29 22.85 -6.20
N ASP A 107 38.34 22.52 -5.46
CA ASP A 107 39.34 21.50 -5.84
C ASP A 107 38.86 20.06 -5.56
N SER A 108 37.57 19.85 -5.31
CA SER A 108 36.95 18.56 -4.97
C SER A 108 37.53 17.89 -3.71
N LYS A 109 38.19 18.69 -2.85
CA LYS A 109 38.66 18.27 -1.54
C LYS A 109 37.57 18.54 -0.51
N LYS A 110 37.47 17.66 0.49
CA LYS A 110 36.66 17.93 1.68
C LYS A 110 37.31 19.09 2.45
N ALA A 111 36.51 20.09 2.83
CA ALA A 111 36.92 21.22 3.65
C ALA A 111 37.30 20.79 5.07
#